data_AF-A0A5S5AG22-F1
#
_entry.id   AF-A0A5S5AG22-F1
#
_cell.length_a   1.000
_cell.length_b   1.000
_cell.length_c   1.000
_cell.angle_alpha   90.00
_cell.angle_beta   90.00
_cell.angle_gamma   90.00
#
_symmetry.space_group_name_H-M   'P 1'
#
loop_
_entity.id
_entity.type
_entity.pdbx_description
1 polymer ?
#
loop_
_entity_poly.entity_id
_entity_poly.type
_entity_poly.pdbx_seq_one_letter_code
_entity_poly.pdbx_strand_id
1 'polypeptide(L)'
;MGKNVEGIEKDALNILCGYQFKGNVRELQNILERAIVLTDKNILSMDDLPSEVILGSNPISREERNLIPVYIGEDLQTVEKKVILQTLKFFKGNRKETARVLNISERNLRYKIKEYTGEKEDGTRQNLQGRQN
;
A
#
# COMPACT_ATOMS: atom_id res chain seq x y z
N MET A 1 27.27 -5.53 -16.54
CA MET A 1 27.29 -4.19 -15.92
C MET A 1 25.87 -3.91 -15.45
N GLY A 2 25.67 -3.69 -14.14
CA GLY A 2 24.33 -3.58 -13.56
C GLY A 2 23.61 -2.35 -14.08
N LYS A 3 22.49 -2.55 -14.78
CA LYS A 3 21.58 -1.47 -15.13
C LYS A 3 20.95 -0.94 -13.83
N ASN A 4 20.92 0.38 -13.67
CA ASN A 4 20.42 1.00 -12.45
C ASN A 4 18.90 1.22 -12.59
N VAL A 5 18.13 0.24 -12.12
CA VAL A 5 16.67 0.36 -12.03
C VAL A 5 16.33 1.08 -10.73
N GLU A 6 15.68 2.24 -10.87
CA GLU A 6 15.32 3.14 -9.78
C GLU A 6 13.90 2.88 -9.25
N GLY A 7 13.07 2.12 -9.98
CA GLY A 7 11.71 1.83 -9.55
C GLY A 7 10.94 0.85 -10.44
N ILE A 8 9.68 0.63 -10.06
CA ILE A 8 8.72 -0.25 -10.75
C ILE A 8 7.43 0.54 -10.95
N GLU A 9 6.85 0.48 -12.15
CA GLU A 9 5.55 1.07 -12.44
C GLU A 9 4.45 0.40 -11.61
N LYS A 10 3.41 1.15 -11.31
CA LYS A 10 2.33 0.69 -10.44
C LYS A 10 1.62 -0.55 -10.99
N ASP A 11 1.45 -0.66 -12.30
CA ASP A 11 0.75 -1.77 -12.91
C ASP A 11 1.60 -3.05 -12.91
N ALA A 12 2.90 -2.93 -13.16
CA ALA A 12 3.85 -4.03 -12.99
C ALA A 12 3.92 -4.50 -11.53
N LEU A 13 3.89 -3.57 -10.57
CA LEU A 13 3.84 -3.89 -9.15
C LEU A 13 2.55 -4.65 -8.78
N ASN A 14 1.40 -4.24 -9.31
CA ASN A 14 0.13 -4.92 -9.08
C ASN A 14 0.15 -6.37 -9.60
N ILE A 15 0.74 -6.58 -10.78
CA ILE A 15 0.92 -7.91 -11.39
C ILE A 15 1.79 -8.79 -10.47
N LEU A 16 2.93 -8.26 -10.00
CA LEU A 16 3.81 -8.97 -9.07
C LEU A 16 3.10 -9.30 -7.76
N CYS A 17 2.31 -8.39 -7.19
CA CYS A 17 1.56 -8.64 -5.96
C CYS A 17 0.42 -9.65 -6.14
N GLY A 18 -0.17 -9.75 -7.33
CA GLY A 18 -1.25 -10.67 -7.66
C GLY A 18 -0.80 -12.07 -8.09
N TYR A 19 0.51 -12.27 -8.25
CA TYR A 19 1.09 -13.55 -8.66
C TYR A 19 1.38 -14.46 -7.47
N GLN A 20 0.96 -15.73 -7.55
CA GLN A 20 1.24 -16.72 -6.50
C GLN A 20 2.60 -17.37 -6.73
N PHE A 21 3.61 -16.87 -6.02
CA PHE A 21 4.95 -17.46 -6.01
C PHE A 21 4.95 -18.83 -5.32
N LYS A 22 5.13 -19.91 -6.09
CA LYS A 22 5.26 -21.29 -5.59
C LYS A 22 6.61 -21.52 -4.89
N GLY A 23 7.62 -20.72 -5.24
CA GLY A 23 9.01 -20.83 -4.83
C GLY A 23 9.48 -19.73 -3.87
N ASN A 24 8.67 -19.32 -2.89
CA ASN A 24 9.04 -18.33 -1.86
C ASN A 24 9.67 -17.04 -2.46
N VAL A 25 10.44 -16.28 -1.66
CA VAL A 25 11.10 -15.02 -2.07
C VAL A 25 12.15 -15.23 -3.17
N ARG A 26 12.68 -16.44 -3.34
CA ARG A 26 13.67 -16.74 -4.40
C ARG A 26 13.08 -16.64 -5.81
N GLU A 27 11.82 -17.02 -5.97
CA GLU A 27 11.13 -16.89 -7.25
C GLU A 27 10.97 -15.41 -7.63
N LEU A 28 10.55 -14.56 -6.68
CA LEU A 28 10.47 -13.12 -6.87
C LEU A 28 11.84 -12.52 -7.23
N GLN A 29 12.91 -12.93 -6.54
CA GLN A 29 14.27 -12.49 -6.84
C GLN A 29 14.65 -12.82 -8.29
N ASN A 30 14.46 -14.07 -8.73
CA ASN A 30 14.80 -14.49 -10.09
C ASN A 30 14.01 -13.72 -11.15
N ILE A 31 12.73 -13.45 -10.88
CA ILE A 31 11.87 -12.66 -11.77
C ILE A 31 12.39 -11.22 -11.90
N LEU A 32 12.72 -10.58 -10.77
CA LEU A 32 13.26 -9.21 -10.76
C LEU A 32 14.65 -9.14 -11.40
N GLU A 33 15.53 -10.09 -11.13
CA GLU A 33 16.85 -10.17 -11.76
C GLU A 33 16.72 -10.26 -13.28
N ARG A 34 15.85 -11.14 -13.77
CA ARG A 34 15.58 -11.29 -15.21
C ARG A 34 15.01 -10.00 -15.81
N ALA A 35 14.07 -9.35 -15.13
CA ALA A 35 13.48 -8.09 -15.58
C ALA A 35 14.53 -6.97 -15.66
N ILE A 36 15.41 -6.84 -14.67
CA ILE A 36 16.52 -5.85 -14.64
C ILE A 36 17.52 -6.11 -15.76
N VAL A 37 17.81 -7.37 -16.09
CA VAL A 37 18.74 -7.72 -17.18
C VAL A 37 18.14 -7.37 -18.55
N LEU A 38 16.84 -7.62 -18.73
CA LEU A 38 16.15 -7.45 -20.01
C LEU A 38 15.72 -6.01 -20.28
N THR A 39 15.41 -5.23 -19.25
CA THR A 39 14.91 -3.86 -19.43
C THR A 39 16.02 -2.92 -19.91
N ASP A 40 15.71 -2.01 -20.82
CA ASP A 40 16.58 -0.88 -21.19
C ASP A 40 16.19 0.43 -20.48
N LYS A 41 15.24 0.35 -19.55
CA LYS A 41 14.67 1.49 -18.82
C LYS A 41 15.19 1.53 -17.38
N ASN A 42 15.12 2.70 -16.76
CA ASN A 42 15.38 2.86 -15.32
C ASN A 42 14.15 2.52 -14.45
N ILE A 43 12.98 2.32 -15.06
CA ILE A 43 11.74 1.94 -14.37
C ILE A 43 11.19 0.69 -15.04
N LEU A 44 10.95 -0.36 -14.27
CA LEU A 44 10.35 -1.60 -14.77
C LEU A 44 8.86 -1.42 -15.05
N SER A 45 8.47 -1.77 -16.26
CA SER A 45 7.10 -1.78 -16.76
C SER A 45 6.57 -3.21 -16.86
N MET A 46 5.28 -3.37 -17.17
CA MET A 46 4.68 -4.69 -17.31
C MET A 46 5.34 -5.54 -18.39
N ASP A 47 5.86 -4.90 -19.45
CA ASP A 47 6.51 -5.54 -20.59
C ASP A 47 7.86 -6.16 -20.22
N ASP A 48 8.45 -5.73 -19.09
CA ASP A 48 9.72 -6.25 -18.58
C ASP A 48 9.53 -7.53 -17.73
N LEU A 49 8.29 -7.88 -17.38
CA LEU A 49 7.98 -9.05 -16.57
C LEU A 49 7.83 -10.31 -17.43
N PRO A 50 8.18 -11.50 -16.89
CA PRO A 50 7.91 -12.75 -17.57
C PRO A 50 6.42 -12.95 -17.83
N SER A 51 6.07 -13.43 -19.03
CA SER A 51 4.68 -13.66 -19.46
C SER A 51 3.93 -14.63 -18.52
N GLU A 52 4.62 -15.58 -17.90
CA GLU A 52 4.07 -16.47 -16.87
C GLU A 52 3.51 -15.71 -15.66
N VAL A 53 4.19 -14.63 -15.25
CA VAL A 53 3.78 -13.78 -14.14
C VAL A 53 2.60 -12.92 -14.54
N ILE A 54 2.64 -12.36 -15.75
CA ILE A 54 1.56 -11.52 -16.29
C ILE A 54 0.26 -12.35 -16.41
N LEU A 55 0.35 -13.54 -17.02
CA LEU A 55 -0.80 -14.42 -17.25
C LEU A 55 -1.28 -15.14 -15.99
N GLY A 56 -0.37 -15.44 -15.06
CA GLY A 56 -0.68 -16.10 -13.79
C GLY A 56 -1.06 -15.14 -12.66
N SER A 57 -0.90 -13.83 -12.87
CA SER A 57 -1.37 -12.84 -11.90
C SER A 57 -2.90 -12.85 -11.90
N ASN A 58 -3.48 -13.14 -10.74
CA ASN A 58 -4.89 -12.82 -10.54
C ASN A 58 -4.92 -11.32 -10.27
N PRO A 59 -5.48 -10.47 -11.15
CA PRO A 59 -5.47 -9.04 -10.92
C PRO A 59 -6.15 -8.79 -9.60
N ILE A 60 -5.39 -8.29 -8.61
CA ILE A 60 -5.91 -8.02 -7.28
C ILE A 60 -7.14 -7.17 -7.46
N SER A 61 -8.30 -7.73 -7.16
CA SER A 61 -9.56 -7.07 -7.46
C SER A 61 -9.62 -5.77 -6.67
N ARG A 62 -10.43 -4.80 -7.13
CA ARG A 62 -10.58 -3.56 -6.36
C ARG A 62 -11.17 -3.85 -4.97
N GLU A 63 -11.90 -4.95 -4.80
CA GLU A 63 -12.33 -5.44 -3.50
C GLU A 63 -11.15 -5.93 -2.65
N GLU A 64 -10.20 -6.68 -3.23
CA GLU A 64 -9.00 -7.16 -2.52
C GLU A 64 -8.07 -6.02 -2.07
N ARG A 65 -8.01 -4.91 -2.83
CA ARG A 65 -7.28 -3.69 -2.41
C ARG A 65 -7.87 -3.00 -1.17
N ASN A 66 -9.11 -3.33 -0.81
CA ASN A 66 -9.79 -2.77 0.37
C ASN A 66 -9.83 -3.77 1.55
N LEU A 67 -9.06 -4.86 1.48
CA LEU A 67 -8.94 -5.82 2.59
C LEU A 67 -7.83 -5.39 3.56
N ILE A 68 -8.08 -5.64 4.85
CA ILE A 68 -7.09 -5.46 5.92
C ILE A 68 -6.72 -6.87 6.40
N PRO A 69 -5.48 -7.35 6.15
CA PRO A 69 -5.08 -8.69 6.57
C PRO A 69 -4.91 -8.75 8.10
N VAL A 70 -5.61 -9.72 8.69
CA VAL A 70 -5.58 -10.04 10.13
C VAL A 70 -5.16 -11.49 10.28
N TYR A 71 -4.12 -11.75 11.08
CA TYR A 71 -3.65 -13.10 11.34
C TYR A 71 -4.31 -13.70 12.58
N ILE A 72 -4.53 -15.01 12.56
CA ILE A 72 -4.99 -15.74 13.76
C ILE A 72 -3.87 -15.65 14.82
N GLY A 73 -4.25 -15.23 16.04
CA GLY A 73 -3.30 -15.03 17.14
C GLY A 73 -2.68 -13.63 17.19
N GLU A 74 -3.04 -12.73 16.27
CA GLU A 74 -2.64 -11.32 16.33
C GLU A 74 -3.33 -10.62 17.51
N ASP A 75 -2.60 -9.77 18.22
CA ASP A 75 -3.14 -9.06 19.37
C ASP A 75 -4.19 -8.02 18.94
N LEU A 76 -5.20 -7.82 19.79
CA LEU A 76 -6.32 -6.96 19.46
C LEU A 76 -5.90 -5.50 19.24
N GLN A 77 -4.85 -5.02 19.92
CA GLN A 77 -4.37 -3.64 19.77
C GLN A 77 -3.73 -3.42 18.40
N THR A 78 -2.99 -4.41 17.88
CA THR A 78 -2.41 -4.38 16.54
C THR A 78 -3.50 -4.46 15.47
N VAL A 79 -4.51 -5.31 15.65
CA VAL A 79 -5.66 -5.37 14.75
C VAL A 79 -6.41 -4.04 14.74
N GLU A 80 -6.71 -3.47 15.91
CA GLU A 80 -7.35 -2.17 16.05
C GLU A 80 -6.54 -1.06 15.36
N LYS A 81 -5.21 -1.02 15.58
CA LYS A 81 -4.30 -0.08 14.94
C LYS A 81 -4.35 -0.19 13.41
N LYS A 82 -4.27 -1.41 12.86
CA LYS A 82 -4.38 -1.64 11.41
C LYS A 82 -5.70 -1.12 10.87
N VAL A 83 -6.81 -1.45 11.51
CA VAL A 83 -8.16 -1.04 11.09
C VAL A 83 -8.30 0.48 11.08
N ILE A 84 -7.89 1.15 12.16
CA ILE A 84 -7.98 2.60 12.27
C ILE A 84 -7.13 3.30 11.20
N LEU A 85 -5.86 2.90 11.04
CA LEU A 85 -4.94 3.56 10.12
C LEU A 85 -5.31 3.34 8.65
N GLN A 86 -5.70 2.11 8.28
CA GLN A 86 -6.10 1.82 6.89
C GLN A 86 -7.43 2.48 6.53
N THR A 87 -8.40 2.49 7.44
CA THR A 87 -9.68 3.19 7.22
C THR A 87 -9.45 4.70 7.10
N LEU A 88 -8.60 5.29 7.94
CA LEU A 88 -8.24 6.69 7.84
C LEU A 88 -7.58 7.02 6.50
N LYS A 89 -6.65 6.17 6.03
CA LYS A 89 -6.01 6.30 4.73
C LYS A 89 -7.02 6.19 3.58
N PHE A 90 -7.95 5.25 3.66
CA PHE A 90 -9.02 5.07 2.67
C PHE A 90 -9.88 6.33 2.53
N PHE A 91 -10.25 6.95 3.64
CA PHE A 91 -10.98 8.23 3.67
C PHE A 91 -10.08 9.47 3.54
N LYS A 92 -8.83 9.31 3.08
CA LYS A 92 -7.87 10.41 2.83
C LYS A 92 -7.68 11.33 4.04
N GLY A 93 -7.67 10.79 5.25
CA GLY A 93 -7.49 11.55 6.49
C GLY A 93 -8.76 12.19 7.05
N ASN A 94 -9.95 11.93 6.47
CA ASN A 94 -11.21 12.45 7.01
C ASN A 94 -11.58 11.73 8.32
N ARG A 95 -11.19 12.33 9.45
CA ARG A 95 -11.39 11.79 10.80
C ARG A 95 -12.88 11.65 11.17
N LYS A 96 -13.73 12.59 10.74
CA LYS A 96 -15.18 12.55 11.04
C LYS A 96 -15.84 11.35 10.38
N GLU A 97 -15.53 11.13 9.10
CA GLU A 97 -16.09 10.00 8.35
C GLU A 97 -15.52 8.66 8.80
N THR A 98 -14.21 8.62 9.09
CA THR A 98 -13.55 7.44 9.65
C THR A 98 -14.18 7.02 10.98
N ALA A 99 -14.40 7.96 11.89
CA ALA A 99 -15.03 7.70 13.19
C ALA A 99 -16.46 7.18 13.04
N ARG A 100 -17.22 7.78 12.11
CA ARG A 100 -18.60 7.38 11.78
C ARG A 100 -18.66 5.93 11.28
N VAL A 101 -17.79 5.55 10.34
CA VAL A 101 -17.78 4.21 9.75
C VAL A 101 -17.27 3.16 10.73
N LEU A 102 -16.26 3.49 11.54
CA LEU A 102 -15.76 2.60 12.59
C LEU A 102 -16.67 2.55 13.83
N ASN A 103 -17.76 3.34 13.84
CA ASN A 103 -18.71 3.45 14.94
C ASN A 103 -18.06 3.78 16.29
N ILE A 104 -17.12 4.72 16.28
CA ILE A 104 -16.48 5.26 17.49
C ILE A 104 -16.60 6.78 17.52
N SER A 105 -16.45 7.37 18.70
CA SER A 105 -16.43 8.83 18.80
C SER A 105 -15.19 9.43 18.13
N GLU A 106 -15.33 10.61 17.53
CA GLU A 106 -14.18 11.34 16.95
C GLU A 106 -13.11 11.67 18.01
N ARG A 107 -13.50 11.79 19.27
CA ARG A 107 -12.58 11.95 20.41
C ARG A 107 -11.75 10.68 20.62
N ASN A 108 -12.39 9.51 20.62
CA ASN A 108 -11.71 8.22 20.76
C ASN A 108 -10.77 7.97 19.57
N LEU A 109 -11.25 8.17 18.34
CA LEU A 109 -10.43 8.04 17.13
C LEU A 109 -9.17 8.93 17.21
N ARG A 110 -9.31 10.19 17.64
CA ARG A 110 -8.16 11.10 17.81
C ARG A 110 -7.15 10.58 18.81
N TYR A 111 -7.60 10.08 19.96
CA TYR A 111 -6.73 9.51 20.97
C TYR A 111 -5.96 8.30 20.42
N LYS A 112 -6.67 7.38 19.77
CA LYS A 112 -6.08 6.17 19.15
C LYS A 112 -5.08 6.50 18.05
N ILE A 113 -5.38 7.46 17.17
CA ILE A 113 -4.44 7.92 16.14
C ILE A 113 -3.16 8.43 16.81
N LYS A 114 -3.28 9.30 17.82
CA LYS A 114 -2.12 9.84 18.54
C LYS A 114 -1.27 8.76 19.20
N GLU A 115 -1.92 7.80 19.86
CA GLU A 115 -1.27 6.64 20.48
C GLU A 115 -0.47 5.82 19.44
N TYR A 116 -1.02 5.64 18.23
CA TYR A 116 -0.46 4.74 17.23
C TYR A 116 0.52 5.35 16.23
N THR A 117 0.40 6.65 15.93
CA THR A 117 1.30 7.36 15.03
C THR A 117 2.48 8.00 15.77
N GLY A 118 2.38 8.15 17.09
CA GLY A 118 3.41 8.83 17.89
C GLY A 118 3.52 10.33 17.58
N GLU A 119 2.56 10.90 16.83
CA GLU A 119 2.57 12.31 16.45
C GLU A 119 2.34 13.19 17.69
N LYS A 120 3.36 13.97 18.05
CA LYS A 120 3.18 15.25 18.76
C LYS A 120 2.57 16.23 17.76
N GLU A 121 1.58 17.01 18.21
CA GLU A 121 0.82 17.92 17.36
C GLU A 121 1.75 18.90 16.61
N ASP A 122 2.03 18.64 15.34
CA ASP A 122 2.41 19.71 14.41
C ASP A 122 1.15 20.16 13.67
N GLY A 123 0.73 21.38 14.01
CA GLY A 123 -0.34 22.07 13.33
C GLY A 123 0.01 22.29 11.88
N THR A 124 -0.70 21.63 10.97
CA THR A 124 -0.82 22.11 9.59
C THR A 124 -2.22 21.87 9.06
N ARG A 125 -3.16 22.66 9.62
CA ARG A 125 -4.26 23.21 8.84
C ARG A 125 -3.93 24.67 8.60
N GLN A 126 -3.32 24.99 7.46
CA GLN A 126 -3.48 26.28 6.76
C GLN A 126 -2.85 26.20 5.36
N ASN A 127 -3.49 26.89 4.41
CA ASN A 127 -3.11 27.13 3.02
C ASN A 127 -3.46 26.06 1.96
N LEU A 128 -4.78 25.80 1.85
CA LEU A 128 -5.44 25.68 0.54
C LEU A 128 -6.47 26.82 0.41
N GLN A 129 -5.99 28.06 0.29
CA GLN A 129 -6.76 29.21 -0.20
C GLN A 129 -5.77 30.31 -0.59
N GLY A 130 -5.81 30.76 -1.85
CA GLY A 130 -5.15 32.00 -2.28
C GLY A 130 -3.99 31.86 -3.27
N ARG A 131 -4.23 31.32 -4.47
CA ARG A 131 -3.52 31.75 -5.69
C ARG A 131 -4.49 31.74 -6.88
N GLN A 132 -5.41 32.70 -6.85
CA GLN A 132 -5.91 33.35 -8.06
C GLN A 132 -5.85 34.84 -7.78
N ASN A 133 -4.85 35.49 -8.39
CA ASN A 133 -4.84 36.85 -8.91
C ASN A 133 -3.48 37.04 -9.61
#